data_AF-A0A286GNL3-F1
#
_entry.id   AF-A0A286GNL3-F1
#
_cell.length_a   1.000
_cell.length_b   1.000
_cell.length_c   1.000
_cell.angle_alpha   90.00
_cell.angle_beta   90.00
_cell.angle_gamma   90.00
#
_symmetry.space_group_name_H-M   'P 1'
#
loop_
_entity.id
_entity.type
_entity.pdbx_description
1 polymer ?
#
loop_
_entity_poly.entity_id
_entity_poly.type
_entity_poly.pdbx_seq_one_letter_code
_entity_poly.pdbx_strand_id
1 'polypeptide(L)'
;MPGKTISAYADAETARRVEALARIEDRAPSQIAAAALRFYLRLPPDAHDAIRQVEALGDAHDVEVLVETMTRDLLKARSEVSLRKMADAMAERGIGAGLDDEAAIEAEAVRLTRPGRWRR
;
A
#
# COMPACT_ATOMS: atom_id res chain seq x y z
N MET A 1 -0.53 -25.37 1.27
CA MET A 1 -1.20 -25.93 0.07
C MET A 1 -0.20 -25.87 -1.08
N PRO A 2 -0.02 -26.93 -1.88
CA PRO A 2 0.79 -26.80 -3.09
C PRO A 2 0.06 -25.83 -4.02
N GLY A 3 0.70 -24.71 -4.32
CA GLY A 3 0.14 -23.72 -5.25
C GLY A 3 0.05 -24.28 -6.66
N LYS A 4 -0.96 -23.86 -7.42
CA LYS A 4 -0.97 -24.07 -8.87
C LYS A 4 0.03 -23.10 -9.51
N THR A 5 0.93 -23.62 -10.34
CA THR A 5 1.86 -22.77 -11.09
C THR A 5 1.16 -22.17 -12.30
N ILE A 6 1.25 -20.86 -12.46
CA ILE A 6 0.86 -20.13 -13.66
C ILE A 6 2.15 -19.69 -14.36
N SER A 7 2.30 -20.06 -15.62
CA SER A 7 3.42 -19.64 -16.46
C SER A 7 2.90 -18.84 -17.64
N ALA A 8 3.54 -17.72 -17.94
CA ALA A 8 3.25 -16.88 -19.09
C ALA A 8 4.56 -16.37 -19.70
N TYR A 9 4.56 -16.13 -21.01
CA TYR A 9 5.67 -15.46 -21.67
C TYR A 9 5.58 -13.96 -21.38
N ALA A 10 6.71 -13.39 -20.94
CA ALA A 10 6.89 -11.96 -20.79
C ALA A 10 8.05 -11.53 -21.69
N ASP A 11 8.01 -10.30 -22.21
CA ASP A 11 9.14 -9.73 -22.92
C ASP A 11 10.35 -9.53 -21.98
N ALA A 12 11.52 -9.30 -22.58
CA ALA A 12 12.77 -9.16 -21.84
C ALA A 12 12.78 -7.93 -20.91
N GLU A 13 12.04 -6.88 -21.25
CA GLU A 13 11.97 -5.68 -20.41
C GLU A 13 11.13 -5.92 -19.16
N THR A 14 9.95 -6.51 -19.32
CA THR A 14 9.07 -6.91 -18.23
C THR A 14 9.80 -7.87 -17.28
N ALA A 15 10.51 -8.88 -17.81
CA ALA A 15 11.31 -9.79 -17.00
C ALA A 15 12.38 -9.05 -16.17
N ARG A 16 13.15 -8.14 -16.79
CA ARG A 16 14.15 -7.32 -16.09
C ARG A 16 13.54 -6.45 -15.00
N ARG A 17 12.37 -5.84 -15.23
CA ARG A 17 11.67 -5.01 -14.24
C ARG A 17 11.23 -5.84 -13.03
N VAL A 18 10.70 -7.05 -13.25
CA VAL A 18 10.34 -7.98 -12.17
C VAL A 18 11.57 -8.39 -11.36
N GLU A 19 12.67 -8.74 -12.00
CA GLU A 19 13.92 -9.10 -11.31
C GLU A 19 14.53 -7.94 -10.52
N ALA A 20 14.48 -6.72 -11.06
CA ALA A 20 14.95 -5.52 -10.37
C ALA A 20 14.10 -5.27 -9.11
N LEU A 21 12.78 -5.31 -9.22
CA LEU A 21 11.88 -5.11 -8.09
C LEU A 21 12.04 -6.20 -7.02
N ALA A 22 12.17 -7.46 -7.44
CA ALA A 22 12.40 -8.59 -6.56
C ALA A 22 13.65 -8.40 -5.68
N ARG A 23 14.74 -7.88 -6.25
CA ARG A 23 15.97 -7.56 -5.49
C ARG A 23 15.77 -6.42 -4.49
N ILE A 24 15.04 -5.37 -4.87
CA ILE A 24 14.77 -4.23 -3.99
C ILE A 24 13.91 -4.65 -2.79
N GLU A 25 12.93 -5.55 -3.01
CA GLU A 25 12.03 -6.01 -1.96
C GLU A 25 12.58 -7.20 -1.15
N ASP A 26 13.75 -7.75 -1.49
CA ASP A 26 14.28 -9.02 -0.94
C ASP A 26 13.29 -10.19 -1.07
N ARG A 27 12.77 -10.38 -2.29
CA ARG A 27 11.73 -11.39 -2.61
C ARG A 27 12.12 -12.20 -3.85
N ALA A 28 11.53 -13.38 -3.99
CA ALA A 28 11.68 -14.15 -5.22
C ALA A 28 10.89 -13.50 -6.37
N PRO A 29 11.39 -13.50 -7.63
CA PRO A 29 10.67 -12.96 -8.79
C PRO A 29 9.25 -13.52 -8.96
N SER A 30 9.05 -14.80 -8.64
CA SER A 30 7.74 -15.45 -8.68
C SER A 30 6.75 -14.86 -7.67
N GLN A 31 7.21 -14.36 -6.53
CA GLN A 31 6.37 -13.70 -5.52
C GLN A 31 5.93 -12.31 -5.99
N ILE A 32 6.82 -11.58 -6.68
CA ILE A 32 6.49 -10.30 -7.32
C ILE A 32 5.45 -10.52 -8.42
N ALA A 33 5.69 -11.48 -9.32
CA ALA A 33 4.76 -11.82 -10.39
C ALA A 33 3.38 -12.23 -9.84
N ALA A 34 3.35 -13.08 -8.81
CA ALA A 34 2.11 -13.49 -8.16
C ALA A 34 1.40 -12.32 -7.47
N ALA A 35 2.13 -11.37 -6.88
CA ALA A 35 1.55 -10.18 -6.25
C ALA A 35 0.94 -9.23 -7.30
N ALA A 36 1.66 -8.97 -8.40
CA ALA A 36 1.19 -8.16 -9.52
C ALA A 36 -0.07 -8.78 -10.15
N LEU A 37 -0.07 -10.10 -10.40
CA LEU A 37 -1.22 -10.80 -10.96
C LEU A 37 -2.42 -10.73 -10.01
N ARG A 38 -2.21 -10.93 -8.70
CA ARG A 38 -3.28 -10.83 -7.69
C ARG A 38 -3.85 -9.41 -7.62
N PHE A 39 -3.02 -8.38 -7.76
CA PHE A 39 -3.48 -7.00 -7.81
C PHE A 39 -4.32 -6.75 -9.07
N TYR A 40 -3.81 -7.11 -10.24
CA TYR A 40 -4.52 -6.93 -11.51
C TYR A 40 -5.88 -7.65 -11.51
N LEU A 41 -5.94 -8.89 -11.03
CA LEU A 41 -7.17 -9.68 -10.96
C LEU A 41 -8.21 -9.16 -9.94
N ARG A 42 -7.83 -8.25 -9.04
CA ARG A 42 -8.78 -7.61 -8.09
C ARG A 42 -9.43 -6.36 -8.66
N LEU A 43 -8.92 -5.82 -9.76
CA LEU A 43 -9.50 -4.64 -10.39
C LEU A 43 -10.87 -5.00 -11.01
N PRO A 44 -11.85 -4.07 -10.99
CA PRO A 44 -13.13 -4.27 -11.65
C PRO A 44 -12.96 -4.31 -13.18
N PRO A 45 -13.92 -4.90 -13.93
CA PRO A 45 -13.86 -4.97 -15.39
C PRO A 45 -13.60 -3.61 -16.07
N ASP A 46 -14.26 -2.55 -15.61
CA ASP A 46 -14.10 -1.20 -16.14
C ASP A 46 -12.65 -0.69 -16.02
N ALA A 47 -11.93 -1.08 -14.97
CA ALA A 47 -10.52 -0.72 -14.80
C ALA A 47 -9.62 -1.51 -15.75
N HIS A 48 -9.94 -2.78 -16.03
CA HIS A 48 -9.23 -3.55 -17.06
C HIS A 48 -9.42 -2.92 -18.45
N ASP A 49 -10.64 -2.52 -18.77
CA ASP A 49 -10.97 -1.85 -20.03
C ASP A 49 -10.23 -0.52 -20.15
N ALA A 50 -10.25 0.31 -19.10
CA ALA A 50 -9.52 1.58 -19.08
C ALA A 50 -8.01 1.40 -19.29
N ILE A 51 -7.38 0.44 -18.60
CA ILE A 51 -5.94 0.15 -18.77
C ILE A 51 -5.65 -0.25 -20.22
N ARG A 52 -6.42 -1.21 -20.77
CA ARG A 52 -6.24 -1.65 -22.16
C ARG A 52 -6.45 -0.53 -23.17
N GLN A 53 -7.41 0.36 -22.92
CA GLN A 53 -7.68 1.48 -23.81
C GLN A 53 -6.54 2.49 -23.82
N VAL A 54 -5.95 2.79 -22.64
CA VAL A 54 -4.76 3.64 -22.54
C VAL A 54 -3.56 2.97 -23.23
N GLU A 55 -3.34 1.68 -23.04
CA GLU A 55 -2.25 0.95 -23.72
C GLU A 55 -2.42 0.88 -25.24
N ALA A 56 -3.67 0.80 -25.74
CA ALA A 56 -3.94 0.67 -27.16
C ALA A 56 -3.97 2.00 -27.92
N LEU A 57 -4.41 3.08 -27.27
CA LEU A 57 -4.62 4.39 -27.91
C LEU A 57 -3.60 5.44 -27.49
N GLY A 58 -3.04 5.31 -26.28
CA GLY A 58 -2.13 6.26 -25.70
C GLY A 58 -0.69 6.05 -26.16
N ASP A 59 0.13 7.06 -25.95
CA ASP A 59 1.57 6.97 -26.09
C ASP A 59 2.26 6.61 -24.75
N ALA A 60 3.60 6.60 -24.76
CA ALA A 60 4.36 6.32 -23.54
C ALA A 60 4.09 7.34 -22.43
N HIS A 61 3.81 8.60 -22.78
CA HIS A 61 3.51 9.65 -21.81
C HIS A 61 2.14 9.43 -21.17
N ASP A 62 1.13 9.02 -21.93
CA ASP A 62 -0.20 8.71 -21.39
C ASP A 62 -0.14 7.57 -20.37
N VAL A 63 0.67 6.54 -20.63
CA VAL A 63 0.91 5.44 -19.68
C VAL A 63 1.61 5.94 -18.42
N GLU A 64 2.60 6.83 -18.53
CA GLU A 64 3.27 7.44 -17.37
C GLU A 64 2.30 8.26 -16.52
N VAL A 65 1.43 9.06 -17.14
CA VAL A 65 0.40 9.85 -16.45
C VAL A 65 -0.60 8.94 -15.72
N LEU A 66 -1.01 7.83 -16.34
CA LEU A 66 -1.84 6.82 -15.69
C LEU A 66 -1.14 6.25 -14.45
N VAL A 67 0.12 5.84 -14.57
CA VAL A 67 0.91 5.27 -13.46
C VAL A 67 1.09 6.30 -12.33
N GLU A 68 1.37 7.56 -12.66
CA GLU A 68 1.50 8.62 -11.67
C GLU A 68 0.18 8.86 -10.91
N THR A 69 -0.94 8.91 -11.64
CA THR A 69 -2.27 9.10 -11.07
C THR A 69 -2.62 7.95 -10.12
N MET A 70 -2.44 6.71 -10.57
CA MET A 70 -2.63 5.52 -9.73
C MET A 70 -1.73 5.55 -8.49
N THR A 71 -0.47 5.99 -8.63
CA THR A 71 0.47 6.07 -7.52
C THR A 71 -0.02 7.05 -6.45
N ARG A 72 -0.50 8.23 -6.83
CA ARG A 72 -1.05 9.23 -5.89
C ARG A 72 -2.23 8.65 -5.10
N ASP A 73 -3.15 7.98 -5.78
CA ASP A 73 -4.32 7.38 -5.12
C ASP A 73 -3.94 6.23 -4.19
N LEU A 74 -2.97 5.39 -4.57
CA LEU A 74 -2.44 4.34 -3.71
C LEU A 74 -1.77 4.88 -2.44
N LEU A 75 -0.99 5.96 -2.56
CA LEU A 75 -0.36 6.61 -1.41
C LEU A 75 -1.39 7.24 -0.47
N LYS A 76 -2.43 7.87 -1.02
CA LYS A 76 -3.55 8.40 -0.25
C LYS A 76 -4.26 7.28 0.52
N ALA A 77 -4.63 6.19 -0.16
CA ALA A 77 -5.28 5.04 0.45
C ALA A 77 -4.41 4.41 1.56
N ARG A 78 -3.09 4.30 1.35
CA ARG A 78 -2.15 3.83 2.38
C ARG A 78 -2.18 4.73 3.63
N SER A 79 -2.18 6.05 3.44
CA SER A 79 -2.26 7.02 4.54
C SER A 79 -3.55 6.83 5.34
N GLU A 80 -4.69 6.75 4.67
CA GLU A 80 -6.00 6.56 5.30
C GLU A 80 -6.09 5.24 6.09
N VAL A 81 -5.55 4.14 5.55
CA VAL A 81 -5.49 2.87 6.26
C VAL A 81 -4.60 2.99 7.50
N SER A 82 -3.45 3.65 7.38
CA SER A 82 -2.51 3.83 8.50
C SER A 82 -3.13 4.66 9.61
N LEU A 83 -3.76 5.79 9.27
CA LEU A 83 -4.44 6.67 10.22
C LEU A 83 -5.57 5.95 10.94
N ARG A 84 -6.39 5.18 10.22
CA ARG A 84 -7.47 4.38 10.82
C ARG A 84 -6.92 3.34 11.79
N LYS A 85 -5.86 2.62 11.41
CA LYS A 85 -5.21 1.65 12.30
C LYS A 85 -4.58 2.29 13.52
N MET A 86 -4.03 3.50 13.40
CA MET A 86 -3.55 4.26 14.55
C MET A 86 -4.69 4.68 15.46
N ALA A 87 -5.80 5.17 14.91
CA ALA A 87 -6.99 5.54 15.68
C ALA A 87 -7.58 4.33 16.42
N ASP A 88 -7.71 3.18 15.74
CA ASP A 88 -8.16 1.92 16.35
C ASP A 88 -7.25 1.54 17.54
N ALA A 89 -5.92 1.59 17.34
CA ALA A 89 -4.95 1.26 18.39
C ALA A 89 -4.93 2.27 19.55
N MET A 90 -5.21 3.55 19.29
CA MET A 90 -5.35 4.57 20.33
C MET A 90 -6.62 4.33 21.16
N ALA A 91 -7.74 4.05 20.50
CA ALA A 91 -9.00 3.73 21.15
C ALA A 91 -8.89 2.47 22.02
N GLU A 92 -8.27 1.40 21.53
CA GLU A 92 -8.00 0.17 22.30
C GLU A 92 -7.15 0.43 23.55
N ARG A 93 -6.24 1.41 23.50
CA ARG A 93 -5.39 1.81 24.62
C ARG A 93 -6.03 2.88 25.52
N GLY A 94 -7.26 3.29 25.24
CA GLY A 94 -7.96 4.37 25.94
C GLY A 94 -7.30 5.75 25.78
N ILE A 95 -6.42 5.91 24.79
CA ILE A 95 -5.71 7.18 24.53
C ILE A 95 -6.71 8.13 23.90
N GLY A 96 -6.96 9.27 24.55
CA GLY A 96 -7.91 10.28 24.08
C GLY A 96 -9.33 10.14 24.63
N ALA A 97 -9.61 9.18 25.51
CA ALA A 97 -10.89 9.08 26.20
C ALA A 97 -10.99 10.11 27.33
N GLY A 98 -12.10 10.86 27.40
CA GLY A 98 -12.34 11.84 28.48
C GLY A 98 -11.51 13.13 28.36
N LEU A 99 -11.10 13.50 27.15
CA LEU A 99 -10.44 14.78 26.85
C LEU A 99 -11.47 15.91 26.67
N ASP A 100 -12.31 16.12 27.68
CA ASP A 100 -13.45 17.02 27.60
C ASP A 100 -13.07 18.50 27.88
N ASP A 101 -11.90 18.74 28.45
CA ASP A 101 -11.37 20.06 28.75
C ASP A 101 -9.84 20.16 28.58
N GLU A 102 -9.32 21.39 28.63
CA GLU A 102 -7.90 21.69 28.43
C GLU A 102 -7.00 21.08 29.51
N ALA A 103 -7.49 20.95 30.75
CA ALA A 103 -6.75 20.32 31.83
C ALA A 103 -6.60 18.80 31.64
N ALA A 104 -7.64 18.13 31.12
CA ALA A 104 -7.60 16.72 30.75
C ALA A 104 -6.64 16.46 29.59
N ILE A 105 -6.61 17.35 28.59
CA ILE A 105 -5.67 17.30 27.46
C ILE A 105 -4.23 17.46 27.96
N GLU A 106 -3.95 18.44 28.82
CA GLU A 106 -2.62 18.67 29.36
C GLU A 106 -2.16 17.49 30.24
N ALA A 107 -3.04 16.95 31.09
CA ALA A 107 -2.74 15.79 31.93
C ALA A 107 -2.40 14.53 31.09
N GLU A 108 -3.16 14.29 30.03
CA GLU A 108 -2.91 13.18 29.11
C GLU A 108 -1.62 13.37 28.30
N ALA A 109 -1.33 14.60 27.85
CA ALA A 109 -0.08 14.93 27.17
C ALA A 109 1.15 14.70 28.09
N VAL A 110 1.06 15.09 29.37
CA VAL A 110 2.11 14.82 30.38
C VAL A 110 2.24 13.31 30.64
N ARG A 111 1.12 12.56 30.70
CA ARG A 111 1.15 11.10 30.84
C ARG A 111 1.86 10.42 29.67
N LEU A 112 1.60 10.87 28.44
CA LEU A 112 2.21 10.33 27.21
C LEU A 112 3.69 10.69 27.06
N THR A 113 4.10 11.85 27.57
CA THR A 113 5.48 12.38 27.43
C THR A 113 6.38 12.11 28.63
N ARG A 114 5.84 11.66 29.77
CA ARG A 114 6.65 11.28 30.94
C ARG A 114 7.62 10.14 30.57
N PRO A 115 8.94 10.33 30.70
CA PRO A 115 9.89 9.26 30.43
C PRO A 115 9.83 8.25 31.57
N GLY A 116 9.23 7.07 31.33
CA GLY A 116 9.13 6.05 32.38
C GLY A 116 8.45 4.74 32.00
N ARG A 117 9.07 3.95 31.10
CA ARG A 117 9.16 2.45 31.04
C ARG A 117 9.18 1.92 29.61
N TRP A 118 10.26 2.17 28.88
CA TRP A 118 10.79 1.15 27.96
C TRP A 118 11.50 0.11 28.83
N ARG A 119 10.75 -0.88 29.34
CA ARG A 119 11.38 -2.07 29.93
C ARG A 119 11.73 -3.03 28.79
N ARG A 120 12.99 -3.47 28.82
CA ARG A 120 13.58 -4.53 28.00
C ARG A 120 12.77 -5.82 28.04
#